data_AF-A0A4S4DF18-F1
#
_entry.id   AF-A0A4S4DF18-F1
#
_cell.length_a   1.000
_cell.length_b   1.000
_cell.length_c   1.000
_cell.angle_alpha   90.00
_cell.angle_beta   90.00
_cell.angle_gamma   90.00
#
_symmetry.space_group_name_H-M   'P 1'
#
loop_
_entity.id
_entity.type
_entity.pdbx_description
1 polymer ?
#
loop_
_entity_poly.entity_id
_entity_poly.type
_entity_poly.pdbx_seq_one_letter_code
_entity_poly.pdbx_strand_id
1 'polypeptide(L)'
;MRAAGTGRRRLKDSFAPDRKPPPPPTPTAADPWQFHGGATTTSRDSDASFCSSINRSASFHSGAITTSRDSDASFCSSINRSAFVLITDRSYHLSLRTINSYLSSHSPQISLKPPLSSAKDITETLKFVISRLEFPSNKLEEDLYVVLKHLNCLIKLNKSALRAPGTPHSWPNLLAVIHWLVQVAMYNDHLNDSSQVRSIFEDNSMFIYTMNSYLHFIQGDDDSMEMLDREFMEKLQYERESVEESLKLVEANVRELEAKLESLRTEPSAKELLEKEKCVLEEDVKKFHSMIEQLNGHITTVEKVLEEKEKELEAKVGENKKICEENEELKKRVDLQGINARDAERMKRELQVVERDIGEAEVARNTWEEKCWDLDATIGHKFKELEALSIECNQAIKRLKLGNGFQYVLNGKGSTRAVLGIDYKSTIKPALTSSADEIKKSSMAKLEELISLQQQSVETATKIEQKKNRITALQSRIDEVEAQLNLLKKETQDYTSRCVAEAKKILGDVEADTHKLDIVEREAAVFSEGSEQKLQEAIIQDEEETQMCAQELFQLVDSVSKYKEYMASKILEMKSALSETVESVSDMYKGSLRAQFDTIS
;
A
#
# COMPACT_ATOMS: atom_id res chain seq x y z
N MET A 1 -0.51 35.70 55.48
CA MET A 1 -0.69 35.29 56.90
C MET A 1 -0.55 33.77 56.99
N ARG A 2 -0.05 33.24 58.12
CA ARG A 2 0.03 31.79 58.43
C ARG A 2 -0.99 31.42 59.51
N ALA A 3 -1.65 30.27 59.37
CA ALA A 3 -2.15 29.34 60.41
C ALA A 3 -2.85 28.17 59.68
N ALA A 4 -2.46 26.90 59.84
CA ALA A 4 -2.89 25.96 60.90
C ALA A 4 -4.42 25.73 60.92
N GLY A 5 -4.98 24.50 60.94
CA GLY A 5 -4.38 23.17 61.05
C GLY A 5 -5.07 22.35 62.14
N THR A 6 -5.76 21.26 61.79
CA THR A 6 -6.36 20.28 62.71
C THR A 6 -6.64 18.97 61.99
N GLY A 7 -6.66 17.85 62.71
CA GLY A 7 -7.13 16.56 62.21
C GLY A 7 -7.33 15.58 63.35
N ARG A 8 -7.95 14.40 63.10
CA ARG A 8 -7.78 13.19 63.94
C ARG A 8 -8.42 11.92 63.36
N ARG A 9 -7.62 10.85 63.41
CA ARG A 9 -7.93 9.43 63.73
C ARG A 9 -8.59 8.50 62.69
N ARG A 10 -7.99 7.30 62.65
CA ARG A 10 -8.41 6.05 61.99
C ARG A 10 -9.61 5.40 62.68
N LEU A 11 -10.27 4.50 61.95
CA LEU A 11 -10.46 3.12 62.42
C LEU A 11 -10.03 2.14 61.31
N LYS A 12 -9.75 0.89 61.70
CA LYS A 12 -9.18 -0.17 60.87
C LYS A 12 -9.85 -1.46 61.29
N ASP A 13 -10.29 -2.26 60.32
CA ASP A 13 -10.51 -3.70 60.51
C ASP A 13 -9.96 -4.48 59.31
N SER A 14 -9.58 -5.72 59.55
CA SER A 14 -8.76 -6.52 58.63
C SER A 14 -8.88 -8.02 58.93
N PHE A 15 -9.24 -8.84 57.94
CA PHE A 15 -9.06 -10.30 58.00
C PHE A 15 -8.89 -10.91 56.60
N ALA A 16 -7.73 -11.52 56.34
CA ALA A 16 -7.48 -12.53 55.30
C ALA A 16 -6.12 -13.22 55.58
N PRO A 17 -6.00 -14.56 55.60
CA PRO A 17 -4.73 -15.26 55.82
C PRO A 17 -4.15 -16.03 54.60
N ASP A 18 -2.82 -16.14 54.62
CA ASP A 18 -1.85 -16.95 53.85
C ASP A 18 -2.26 -18.06 52.85
N ARG A 19 -1.52 -18.12 51.70
CA ARG A 19 -0.52 -19.18 51.38
C ARG A 19 0.32 -18.90 50.10
N LYS A 20 1.58 -19.36 50.07
CA LYS A 20 2.59 -19.40 48.95
C LYS A 20 2.57 -20.79 48.24
N PRO A 21 3.42 -21.14 47.22
CA PRO A 21 4.43 -20.43 46.38
C PRO A 21 4.03 -20.50 44.87
N PRO A 22 4.88 -20.61 43.79
CA PRO A 22 6.33 -20.39 43.55
C PRO A 22 6.68 -19.48 42.31
N PRO A 23 7.96 -19.26 41.94
CA PRO A 23 8.38 -18.47 40.76
C PRO A 23 8.95 -19.30 39.57
N PRO A 24 9.00 -18.75 38.33
CA PRO A 24 9.64 -19.36 37.15
C PRO A 24 11.13 -18.99 36.99
N PRO A 25 11.92 -19.74 36.18
CA PRO A 25 13.37 -19.57 36.05
C PRO A 25 13.85 -18.63 34.91
N THR A 26 15.11 -18.23 35.00
CA THR A 26 15.91 -17.47 34.01
C THR A 26 16.29 -18.27 32.76
N PRO A 27 16.49 -17.61 31.61
CA PRO A 27 17.33 -18.10 30.51
C PRO A 27 18.77 -17.56 30.61
N THR A 28 19.76 -18.43 30.39
CA THR A 28 21.19 -18.09 30.31
C THR A 28 21.67 -18.18 28.86
N ALA A 29 22.66 -17.36 28.51
CA ALA A 29 23.23 -17.24 27.16
C ALA A 29 23.98 -18.49 26.65
N ALA A 30 24.04 -18.64 25.32
CA ALA A 30 25.24 -19.07 24.57
C ALA A 30 25.03 -18.92 23.04
N ASP A 31 25.84 -18.08 22.39
CA ASP A 31 26.35 -18.37 21.04
C ASP A 31 27.48 -19.41 21.19
N PRO A 32 27.69 -20.33 20.23
CA PRO A 32 28.78 -20.08 19.27
C PRO A 32 28.58 -20.64 17.85
N TRP A 33 29.26 -20.00 16.90
CA TRP A 33 29.46 -20.44 15.52
C TRP A 33 30.18 -21.80 15.39
N GLN A 34 29.76 -22.65 14.44
CA GLN A 34 30.67 -23.29 13.48
C GLN A 34 29.97 -24.02 12.29
N PHE A 35 30.65 -24.03 11.15
CA PHE A 35 30.28 -24.72 9.89
C PHE A 35 30.51 -26.25 9.96
N HIS A 36 29.66 -27.06 9.32
CA HIS A 36 29.99 -27.89 8.11
C HIS A 36 28.96 -29.00 7.80
N GLY A 37 28.63 -29.17 6.51
CA GLY A 37 28.72 -30.48 5.83
C GLY A 37 27.47 -31.35 5.61
N GLY A 38 27.25 -31.78 4.35
CA GLY A 38 26.53 -33.01 3.96
C GLY A 38 25.00 -32.92 3.94
N ALA A 39 24.33 -32.57 2.83
CA ALA A 39 24.12 -33.37 1.62
C ALA A 39 23.32 -34.68 1.82
N THR A 40 22.10 -34.77 1.25
CA THR A 40 21.75 -35.67 0.13
C THR A 40 20.23 -35.67 -0.22
N THR A 41 19.93 -35.81 -1.52
CA THR A 41 18.70 -36.44 -2.11
C THR A 41 17.33 -35.73 -1.89
N THR A 42 16.39 -35.61 -2.86
CA THR A 42 16.34 -36.07 -4.26
C THR A 42 15.20 -35.40 -5.08
N SER A 43 15.47 -35.16 -6.38
CA SER A 43 14.65 -35.56 -7.54
C SER A 43 13.29 -34.88 -7.90
N ARG A 44 13.29 -34.27 -9.11
CA ARG A 44 12.24 -34.32 -10.19
C ARG A 44 10.89 -33.58 -9.97
N ASP A 45 10.17 -33.11 -11.00
CA ASP A 45 10.21 -33.16 -12.49
C ASP A 45 10.08 -31.72 -13.07
N SER A 46 10.56 -31.28 -14.24
CA SER A 46 10.61 -31.75 -15.65
C SER A 46 9.40 -31.31 -16.52
N ASP A 47 9.70 -31.04 -17.81
CA ASP A 47 8.84 -30.74 -18.97
C ASP A 47 8.19 -29.33 -19.09
N ALA A 48 8.12 -28.69 -20.27
CA ALA A 48 8.79 -28.94 -21.56
C ALA A 48 8.87 -27.67 -22.43
N SER A 49 9.76 -27.68 -23.43
CA SER A 49 10.09 -26.58 -24.36
C SER A 49 9.76 -26.91 -25.83
N PHE A 50 9.64 -25.88 -26.68
CA PHE A 50 9.97 -25.91 -28.12
C PHE A 50 10.39 -24.48 -28.54
N CYS A 51 11.69 -24.21 -28.79
CA CYS A 51 12.38 -24.18 -30.10
C CYS A 51 11.95 -23.00 -31.00
N SER A 52 12.79 -22.10 -31.51
CA SER A 52 14.14 -22.23 -32.12
C SER A 52 14.86 -20.85 -32.23
N SER A 53 16.15 -20.63 -32.58
CA SER A 53 17.42 -21.41 -32.58
C SER A 53 18.60 -20.49 -33.06
N ILE A 54 19.83 -21.04 -33.12
CA ILE A 54 21.05 -20.57 -33.85
C ILE A 54 22.04 -19.62 -33.13
N ASN A 55 23.06 -20.26 -32.53
CA ASN A 55 24.51 -19.98 -32.52
C ASN A 55 25.07 -18.54 -32.47
N ARG A 56 25.83 -18.24 -31.40
CA ARG A 56 27.31 -18.11 -31.51
C ARG A 56 28.07 -18.17 -30.17
N SER A 57 29.33 -18.55 -30.34
CA SER A 57 30.48 -18.65 -29.43
C SER A 57 30.59 -17.62 -28.29
N ALA A 58 31.07 -18.07 -27.13
CA ALA A 58 31.45 -17.22 -26.01
C ALA A 58 32.97 -17.00 -25.92
N SER A 59 33.35 -15.76 -25.63
CA SER A 59 34.58 -15.33 -24.95
C SER A 59 34.54 -15.73 -23.45
N PHE A 60 35.54 -15.58 -22.58
CA PHE A 60 36.57 -14.52 -22.41
C PHE A 60 37.87 -15.05 -21.75
N HIS A 61 38.82 -14.11 -21.55
CA HIS A 61 40.19 -14.28 -21.08
C HIS A 61 40.39 -14.41 -19.56
N SER A 62 41.63 -14.81 -19.22
CA SER A 62 42.45 -14.41 -18.05
C SER A 62 42.30 -15.11 -16.70
N GLY A 63 43.44 -15.68 -16.27
CA GLY A 63 43.78 -16.10 -14.90
C GLY A 63 45.31 -16.25 -14.80
N ALA A 64 45.92 -15.72 -13.74
CA ALA A 64 47.36 -15.45 -13.68
C ALA A 64 48.24 -16.56 -13.05
N ILE A 65 49.55 -16.34 -13.19
CA ILE A 65 50.70 -17.15 -12.73
C ILE A 65 50.63 -17.56 -11.26
N THR A 66 50.94 -18.83 -10.95
CA THR A 66 51.74 -19.21 -9.76
C THR A 66 52.61 -20.43 -10.04
N THR A 67 53.69 -20.58 -9.25
CA THR A 67 54.75 -21.58 -9.39
C THR A 67 54.43 -22.90 -8.70
N SER A 68 54.75 -24.04 -9.33
CA SER A 68 55.13 -25.26 -8.59
C SER A 68 56.12 -26.11 -9.41
N ARG A 69 56.91 -26.91 -8.70
CA ARG A 69 57.96 -27.79 -9.22
C ARG A 69 57.50 -29.24 -9.16
N ASP A 70 58.18 -30.06 -9.96
CA ASP A 70 58.37 -31.51 -9.83
C ASP A 70 57.26 -32.49 -10.27
N SER A 71 57.65 -33.27 -11.29
CA SER A 71 57.49 -34.73 -11.41
C SER A 71 56.11 -35.36 -11.67
N ASP A 72 55.84 -35.58 -12.97
CA ASP A 72 55.68 -36.94 -13.55
C ASP A 72 56.07 -36.85 -15.04
N ALA A 73 57.11 -37.52 -15.54
CA ALA A 73 57.33 -38.96 -15.66
C ALA A 73 56.39 -39.65 -16.67
N SER A 74 57.00 -40.14 -17.76
CA SER A 74 56.41 -41.02 -18.79
C SER A 74 55.11 -40.58 -19.50
N PHE A 75 55.24 -39.93 -20.67
CA PHE A 75 54.56 -40.34 -21.93
C PHE A 75 55.01 -39.48 -23.14
N CYS A 76 56.30 -39.53 -23.48
CA CYS A 76 56.83 -39.08 -24.79
C CYS A 76 58.30 -39.50 -25.05
N SER A 77 58.92 -40.24 -24.13
CA SER A 77 60.23 -40.88 -24.28
C SER A 77 60.17 -42.11 -25.21
N SER A 78 59.68 -41.92 -26.44
CA SER A 78 59.65 -42.93 -27.50
C SER A 78 59.45 -42.35 -28.92
N ILE A 79 59.78 -41.07 -29.16
CA ILE A 79 60.11 -40.63 -30.53
C ILE A 79 61.46 -41.26 -30.89
N ASN A 80 61.38 -42.45 -31.47
CA ASN A 80 62.48 -43.22 -32.02
C ASN A 80 63.36 -42.33 -32.92
N ARG A 81 64.68 -42.35 -32.70
CA ARG A 81 65.69 -41.75 -33.63
C ARG A 81 65.80 -42.49 -34.97
N SER A 82 64.71 -43.12 -35.41
CA SER A 82 64.59 -44.04 -36.53
C SER A 82 63.27 -43.89 -37.30
N ALA A 83 62.53 -42.79 -37.11
CA ALA A 83 61.47 -42.39 -38.02
C ALA A 83 62.08 -41.85 -39.34
N PHE A 84 62.63 -42.75 -40.16
CA PHE A 84 62.85 -42.43 -41.57
C PHE A 84 61.52 -41.97 -42.16
N VAL A 85 61.53 -40.84 -42.86
CA VAL A 85 60.40 -40.44 -43.72
C VAL A 85 60.40 -41.39 -44.91
N LEU A 86 59.89 -42.60 -44.70
CA LEU A 86 59.68 -43.58 -45.75
C LEU A 86 58.54 -43.06 -46.61
N ILE A 87 58.87 -42.42 -47.73
CA ILE A 87 57.88 -42.02 -48.72
C ILE A 87 57.23 -43.30 -49.23
N THR A 88 55.96 -43.49 -48.86
CA THR A 88 55.09 -44.47 -49.47
C THR A 88 54.46 -43.85 -50.71
N ASP A 89 54.04 -44.66 -51.66
CA ASP A 89 53.54 -44.20 -52.97
C ASP A 89 52.39 -43.17 -52.83
N ARG A 90 51.57 -43.31 -51.79
CA ARG A 90 50.49 -42.36 -51.45
C ARG A 90 50.99 -41.02 -50.87
N SER A 91 52.09 -41.00 -50.10
CA SER A 91 52.68 -39.75 -49.59
C SER A 91 53.55 -39.03 -50.62
N TYR A 92 54.10 -39.77 -51.60
CA TYR A 92 54.83 -39.21 -52.75
C TYR A 92 53.99 -38.18 -53.53
N HIS A 93 52.80 -38.60 -53.98
CA HIS A 93 51.89 -37.75 -54.75
C HIS A 93 51.35 -36.56 -53.94
N LEU A 94 51.13 -36.73 -52.63
CA LEU A 94 50.69 -35.64 -51.76
C LEU A 94 51.78 -34.57 -51.60
N SER A 95 53.02 -34.98 -51.32
CA SER A 95 54.16 -34.06 -51.19
C SER A 95 54.40 -33.23 -52.46
N LEU A 96 54.36 -33.86 -53.64
CA LEU A 96 54.45 -33.16 -54.93
C LEU A 96 53.31 -32.16 -55.14
N ARG A 97 52.07 -32.52 -54.74
CA ARG A 97 50.92 -31.63 -54.85
C ARG A 97 51.08 -30.39 -53.98
N THR A 98 51.53 -30.55 -52.73
CA THR A 98 51.78 -29.43 -51.81
C THR A 98 52.88 -28.51 -52.35
N ILE A 99 54.02 -29.08 -52.80
CA ILE A 99 55.13 -28.30 -53.37
C ILE A 99 54.65 -27.51 -54.59
N ASN A 100 54.01 -28.17 -55.57
CA ASN A 100 53.53 -27.48 -56.77
C ASN A 100 52.44 -26.45 -56.45
N SER A 101 51.61 -26.64 -55.43
CA SER A 101 50.63 -25.63 -54.98
C SER A 101 51.32 -24.38 -54.45
N TYR A 102 52.33 -24.54 -53.58
CA TYR A 102 53.09 -23.42 -53.01
C TYR A 102 53.96 -22.69 -54.04
N LEU A 103 54.54 -23.43 -54.99
CA LEU A 103 55.26 -22.84 -56.13
C LEU A 103 54.29 -22.07 -57.03
N SER A 104 53.11 -22.61 -57.33
CA SER A 104 52.13 -21.94 -58.20
C SER A 104 51.66 -20.59 -57.65
N SER A 105 51.59 -20.42 -56.32
CA SER A 105 51.17 -19.16 -55.70
C SER A 105 52.28 -18.10 -55.61
N HIS A 106 53.57 -18.48 -55.71
CA HIS A 106 54.70 -17.55 -55.51
C HIS A 106 55.71 -17.48 -56.67
N SER A 107 55.74 -18.47 -57.57
CA SER A 107 56.59 -18.52 -58.77
C SER A 107 55.99 -19.46 -59.83
N PRO A 108 55.12 -18.96 -60.74
CA PRO A 108 54.40 -19.80 -61.70
C PRO A 108 55.26 -20.43 -62.80
N GLN A 109 56.58 -20.20 -62.79
CA GLN A 109 57.53 -20.71 -63.78
C GLN A 109 58.15 -22.07 -63.39
N ILE A 110 58.07 -22.49 -62.13
CA ILE A 110 58.73 -23.68 -61.60
C ILE A 110 57.69 -24.75 -61.23
N SER A 111 57.82 -25.97 -61.76
CA SER A 111 56.92 -27.09 -61.42
C SER A 111 57.62 -28.46 -61.51
N LEU A 112 57.43 -29.29 -60.49
CA LEU A 112 57.97 -30.64 -60.39
C LEU A 112 57.00 -31.67 -60.98
N LYS A 113 57.39 -32.32 -62.09
CA LYS A 113 56.60 -33.34 -62.80
C LYS A 113 56.95 -34.76 -62.34
N PRO A 114 55.96 -35.66 -62.10
CA PRO A 114 56.19 -37.08 -61.86
C PRO A 114 56.45 -37.86 -63.18
N PRO A 115 57.09 -39.05 -63.14
CA PRO A 115 57.55 -39.77 -61.95
C PRO A 115 58.94 -39.33 -61.46
N LEU A 116 59.75 -38.65 -62.28
CA LEU A 116 61.05 -38.09 -61.92
C LEU A 116 61.15 -36.70 -62.58
N SER A 117 61.41 -35.66 -61.78
CA SER A 117 61.55 -34.29 -62.29
C SER A 117 62.95 -34.00 -62.85
N SER A 118 63.08 -33.01 -63.72
CA SER A 118 64.38 -32.62 -64.29
C SER A 118 65.31 -32.06 -63.21
N ALA A 119 66.60 -32.34 -63.33
CA ALA A 119 67.61 -31.84 -62.39
C ALA A 119 67.61 -30.31 -62.29
N LYS A 120 67.30 -29.59 -63.38
CA LYS A 120 67.19 -28.13 -63.39
C LYS A 120 66.04 -27.66 -62.50
N ASP A 121 64.82 -28.10 -62.80
CA ASP A 121 63.59 -27.77 -62.08
C ASP A 121 63.73 -28.03 -60.57
N ILE A 122 64.40 -29.13 -60.20
CA ILE A 122 64.70 -29.48 -58.81
C ILE A 122 65.65 -28.47 -58.15
N THR A 123 66.75 -28.12 -58.82
CA THR A 123 67.71 -27.12 -58.29
C THR A 123 67.12 -25.71 -58.23
N GLU A 124 66.27 -25.33 -59.20
CA GLU A 124 65.57 -24.05 -59.21
C GLU A 124 64.50 -23.98 -58.11
N THR A 125 63.75 -25.06 -57.90
CA THR A 125 62.83 -25.20 -56.75
C THR A 125 63.56 -24.99 -55.43
N LEU A 126 64.70 -25.67 -55.23
CA LEU A 126 65.49 -25.52 -54.01
C LEU A 126 66.04 -24.09 -53.85
N LYS A 127 66.62 -23.48 -54.90
CA LYS A 127 67.08 -22.08 -54.85
C LYS A 127 65.94 -21.13 -54.46
N PHE A 128 64.76 -21.32 -55.03
CA PHE A 128 63.59 -20.48 -54.76
C PHE A 128 63.15 -20.59 -53.30
N VAL A 129 62.90 -21.81 -52.80
CA VAL A 129 62.42 -22.04 -51.44
C VAL A 129 63.44 -21.60 -50.39
N ILE A 130 64.73 -21.83 -50.62
CA ILE A 130 65.79 -21.39 -49.69
C ILE A 130 65.93 -19.85 -49.68
N SER A 131 65.74 -19.18 -50.82
CA SER A 131 65.74 -17.71 -50.88
C SER A 131 64.52 -17.09 -50.18
N ARG A 132 63.34 -17.76 -50.24
CA ARG A 132 62.14 -17.38 -49.46
C ARG A 132 62.33 -17.52 -47.95
N LEU A 133 63.24 -18.39 -47.52
CA LEU A 133 63.67 -18.57 -46.12
C LEU A 133 64.85 -17.66 -45.74
N GLU A 134 65.12 -16.59 -46.52
CA GLU A 134 66.17 -15.59 -46.28
C GLU A 134 67.62 -16.11 -46.34
N PHE A 135 67.86 -17.26 -46.98
CA PHE A 135 69.21 -17.83 -47.17
C PHE A 135 69.66 -17.79 -48.66
N PRO A 136 69.85 -16.63 -49.30
CA PRO A 136 70.21 -16.56 -50.72
C PRO A 136 71.52 -17.33 -51.02
N SER A 137 71.43 -18.35 -51.87
CA SER A 137 72.53 -19.31 -52.12
C SER A 137 73.15 -19.15 -53.51
N ASN A 138 74.47 -18.98 -53.54
CA ASN A 138 75.27 -18.99 -54.76
C ASN A 138 75.81 -20.39 -55.10
N LYS A 139 76.00 -21.27 -54.10
CA LYS A 139 76.52 -22.64 -54.24
C LYS A 139 75.64 -23.67 -53.53
N LEU A 140 74.53 -24.03 -54.16
CA LEU A 140 73.50 -24.87 -53.57
C LEU A 140 74.00 -26.23 -53.01
N GLU A 141 75.03 -26.86 -53.59
CA GLU A 141 75.58 -28.13 -53.07
C GLU A 141 76.24 -27.99 -51.68
N GLU A 142 76.83 -26.83 -51.38
CA GLU A 142 77.53 -26.55 -50.11
C GLU A 142 76.56 -25.87 -49.12
N ASP A 143 75.86 -24.84 -49.59
CA ASP A 143 74.98 -23.99 -48.78
C ASP A 143 73.76 -24.76 -48.25
N LEU A 144 73.14 -25.65 -49.04
CA LEU A 144 71.96 -26.40 -48.62
C LEU A 144 72.23 -27.26 -47.38
N TYR A 145 73.44 -27.82 -47.22
CA TYR A 145 73.75 -28.59 -46.01
C TYR A 145 73.89 -27.70 -44.77
N VAL A 146 74.36 -26.46 -44.94
CA VAL A 146 74.42 -25.46 -43.87
C VAL A 146 73.01 -25.03 -43.47
N VAL A 147 72.15 -24.71 -44.44
CA VAL A 147 70.74 -24.34 -44.21
C VAL A 147 69.96 -25.48 -43.54
N LEU A 148 70.06 -26.72 -44.05
CA LEU A 148 69.39 -27.87 -43.43
C LEU A 148 69.88 -28.15 -42.00
N LYS A 149 71.16 -27.89 -41.70
CA LYS A 149 71.68 -27.98 -40.33
C LYS A 149 71.17 -26.85 -39.45
N HIS A 150 71.12 -25.61 -39.96
CA HIS A 150 70.64 -24.44 -39.22
C HIS A 150 69.15 -24.56 -38.86
N LEU A 151 68.33 -25.03 -39.80
CA LEU A 151 66.90 -25.31 -39.61
C LEU A 151 66.62 -26.65 -38.89
N ASN A 152 67.65 -27.36 -38.41
CA ASN A 152 67.54 -28.67 -37.73
C ASN A 152 66.73 -29.73 -38.51
N CYS A 153 66.93 -29.83 -39.82
CA CYS A 153 66.25 -30.82 -40.66
C CYS A 153 66.57 -32.25 -40.19
N LEU A 154 65.54 -33.04 -39.88
CA LEU A 154 65.68 -34.42 -39.42
C LEU A 154 66.00 -35.40 -40.56
N ILE A 155 65.88 -34.98 -41.82
CA ILE A 155 66.07 -35.83 -43.00
C ILE A 155 67.55 -35.80 -43.44
N LYS A 156 68.22 -36.95 -43.36
CA LYS A 156 69.62 -37.08 -43.78
C LYS A 156 69.74 -37.11 -45.31
N LEU A 157 70.43 -36.12 -45.87
CA LEU A 157 70.68 -36.01 -47.30
C LEU A 157 72.16 -36.30 -47.61
N ASN A 158 72.42 -37.26 -48.50
CA ASN A 158 73.78 -37.61 -48.93
C ASN A 158 74.30 -36.63 -49.99
N LYS A 159 75.57 -36.21 -49.92
CA LYS A 159 76.16 -35.27 -50.90
C LYS A 159 76.03 -35.72 -52.37
N SER A 160 76.00 -37.04 -52.62
CA SER A 160 75.77 -37.61 -53.95
C SER A 160 74.36 -37.36 -54.51
N ALA A 161 73.37 -37.10 -53.67
CA ALA A 161 71.99 -36.84 -54.08
C ALA A 161 71.83 -35.48 -54.78
N LEU A 162 72.68 -34.49 -54.50
CA LEU A 162 72.62 -33.17 -55.17
C LEU A 162 73.34 -33.15 -56.52
N ARG A 163 74.39 -33.97 -56.69
CA ARG A 163 75.10 -34.13 -57.97
C ARG A 163 74.27 -34.85 -59.03
N ALA A 164 73.31 -35.68 -58.61
CA ALA A 164 72.40 -36.39 -59.49
C ALA A 164 70.98 -36.42 -58.86
N PRO A 165 70.24 -35.29 -58.89
CA PRO A 165 69.00 -35.12 -58.14
C PRO A 165 67.80 -35.90 -58.72
N GLY A 166 67.85 -36.27 -60.00
CA GLY A 166 66.80 -37.02 -60.70
C GLY A 166 67.02 -38.54 -60.77
N THR A 167 67.82 -39.16 -59.90
CA THR A 167 67.98 -40.63 -59.92
C THR A 167 66.94 -41.34 -59.04
N PRO A 168 66.45 -42.55 -59.40
CA PRO A 168 65.42 -43.26 -58.63
C PRO A 168 65.75 -43.49 -57.14
N HIS A 169 67.04 -43.57 -56.79
CA HIS A 169 67.49 -43.81 -55.41
C HIS A 169 67.77 -42.53 -54.62
N SER A 170 68.06 -41.39 -55.27
CA SER A 170 68.28 -40.10 -54.60
C SER A 170 66.98 -39.30 -54.45
N TRP A 171 66.09 -39.42 -55.43
CA TRP A 171 64.90 -38.59 -55.57
C TRP A 171 63.92 -38.64 -54.38
N PRO A 172 63.59 -39.79 -53.76
CA PRO A 172 62.68 -39.81 -52.61
C PRO A 172 63.19 -38.97 -51.42
N ASN A 173 64.46 -39.13 -51.05
CA ASN A 173 65.06 -38.36 -49.95
C ASN A 173 65.14 -36.86 -50.27
N LEU A 174 65.40 -36.52 -51.54
CA LEU A 174 65.45 -35.13 -52.00
C LEU A 174 64.05 -34.48 -52.01
N LEU A 175 63.03 -35.19 -52.48
CA LEU A 175 61.64 -34.76 -52.43
C LEU A 175 61.14 -34.58 -50.99
N ALA A 176 61.52 -35.47 -50.07
CA ALA A 176 61.20 -35.33 -48.66
C ALA A 176 61.78 -34.02 -48.08
N VAL A 177 63.03 -33.69 -48.44
CA VAL A 177 63.66 -32.42 -48.04
C VAL A 177 63.00 -31.21 -48.67
N ILE A 178 62.67 -31.24 -49.98
CA ILE A 178 61.96 -30.13 -50.65
C ILE A 178 60.59 -29.92 -50.03
N HIS A 179 59.82 -30.99 -49.79
CA HIS A 179 58.51 -30.89 -49.14
C HIS A 179 58.63 -30.30 -47.74
N TRP A 180 59.61 -30.75 -46.94
CA TRP A 180 59.84 -30.20 -45.61
C TRP A 180 60.24 -28.71 -45.64
N LEU A 181 61.15 -28.31 -46.55
CA LEU A 181 61.52 -26.89 -46.72
C LEU A 181 60.32 -26.03 -47.15
N VAL A 182 59.46 -26.54 -48.04
CA VAL A 182 58.22 -25.85 -48.43
C VAL A 182 57.25 -25.72 -47.25
N GLN A 183 57.10 -26.75 -46.42
CA GLN A 183 56.25 -26.67 -45.21
C GLN A 183 56.77 -25.63 -44.21
N VAL A 184 58.10 -25.52 -44.05
CA VAL A 184 58.72 -24.46 -43.22
C VAL A 184 58.48 -23.07 -43.83
N ALA A 185 58.59 -22.92 -45.15
CA ALA A 185 58.32 -21.66 -45.84
C ALA A 185 56.84 -21.24 -45.72
N MET A 186 55.90 -22.16 -45.96
CA MET A 186 54.46 -21.95 -45.75
C MET A 186 54.14 -21.53 -44.32
N TYR A 187 54.78 -22.14 -43.32
CA TYR A 187 54.60 -21.77 -41.92
C TYR A 187 55.14 -20.37 -41.62
N ASN A 188 56.31 -20.00 -42.17
CA ASN A 188 56.89 -18.66 -42.02
C ASN A 188 56.02 -17.58 -42.67
N ASP A 189 55.51 -17.86 -43.87
CA ASP A 189 54.58 -16.97 -44.58
C ASP A 189 53.29 -16.75 -43.75
N HIS A 190 52.71 -17.81 -43.18
CA HIS A 190 51.55 -17.70 -42.29
C HIS A 190 51.83 -16.94 -40.97
N LEU A 191 53.06 -16.97 -40.44
CA LEU A 191 53.41 -16.15 -39.27
C LEU A 191 53.51 -14.67 -39.63
N ASN A 192 54.07 -14.34 -40.80
CA ASN A 192 54.21 -12.96 -41.27
C ASN A 192 52.86 -12.33 -41.65
N ASP A 193 51.94 -13.11 -42.24
CA ASP A 193 50.56 -12.69 -42.53
C ASP A 193 49.64 -12.67 -41.29
N SER A 194 50.12 -13.14 -40.13
CA SER A 194 49.33 -13.17 -38.90
C SER A 194 49.13 -11.75 -38.34
N SER A 195 47.94 -11.19 -38.59
CA SER A 195 47.52 -9.89 -38.06
C SER A 195 47.68 -9.76 -36.54
N GLN A 196 47.66 -10.89 -35.82
CA GLN A 196 47.80 -10.95 -34.37
C GLN A 196 49.22 -10.62 -33.89
N VAL A 197 50.26 -10.93 -34.66
CA VAL A 197 51.64 -10.48 -34.36
C VAL A 197 51.78 -9.00 -34.70
N ARG A 198 51.18 -8.58 -35.83
CA ARG A 198 51.28 -7.22 -36.35
C ARG A 198 50.60 -6.19 -35.43
N SER A 199 49.37 -6.45 -34.98
CA SER A 199 48.62 -5.56 -34.05
C SER A 199 49.36 -5.31 -32.73
N ILE A 200 50.00 -6.32 -32.13
CA ILE A 200 50.71 -6.16 -30.84
C ILE A 200 51.82 -5.09 -30.91
N PHE A 201 52.44 -4.91 -32.09
CA PHE A 201 53.46 -3.89 -32.31
C PHE A 201 52.90 -2.59 -32.91
N GLU A 202 51.82 -2.64 -33.70
CA GLU A 202 51.18 -1.46 -34.29
C GLU A 202 50.29 -0.68 -33.30
N ASP A 203 49.70 -1.33 -32.29
CA ASP A 203 48.84 -0.69 -31.29
C ASP A 203 49.64 0.02 -30.17
N ASN A 204 50.91 -0.34 -29.97
CA ASN A 204 51.76 0.23 -28.93
C ASN A 204 52.51 1.48 -29.42
N SER A 205 51.84 2.63 -29.37
CA SER A 205 52.38 3.92 -29.82
C SER A 205 53.74 4.28 -29.20
N MET A 206 53.99 3.88 -27.94
CA MET A 206 55.27 4.12 -27.25
C MET A 206 56.40 3.25 -27.82
N PHE A 207 56.08 2.01 -28.21
CA PHE A 207 57.04 1.10 -28.83
C PHE A 207 57.43 1.57 -30.24
N ILE A 208 56.46 2.01 -31.05
CA ILE A 208 56.72 2.56 -32.40
C ILE A 208 57.62 3.79 -32.31
N TYR A 209 57.28 4.74 -31.42
CA TYR A 209 58.11 5.90 -31.14
C TYR A 209 59.55 5.49 -30.78
N THR A 210 59.71 4.63 -29.77
CA THR A 210 61.03 4.15 -29.33
C THR A 210 61.84 3.50 -30.46
N MET A 211 61.18 2.70 -31.31
CA MET A 211 61.83 2.05 -32.46
C MET A 211 62.28 3.07 -33.52
N ASN A 212 61.41 4.02 -33.87
CA ASN A 212 61.72 5.02 -34.89
C ASN A 212 62.80 6.00 -34.41
N SER A 213 62.74 6.50 -33.17
CA SER A 213 63.80 7.33 -32.59
C SER A 213 65.15 6.60 -32.60
N TYR A 214 65.17 5.28 -32.34
CA TYR A 214 66.39 4.48 -32.42
C TYR A 214 66.90 4.27 -33.86
N LEU A 215 66.01 4.18 -34.86
CA LEU A 215 66.38 4.14 -36.27
C LEU A 215 67.01 5.46 -36.73
N HIS A 216 66.40 6.61 -36.39
CA HIS A 216 66.96 7.93 -36.68
C HIS A 216 68.32 8.15 -35.98
N PHE A 217 68.46 7.70 -34.73
CA PHE A 217 69.72 7.71 -34.00
C PHE A 217 70.84 6.93 -34.71
N ILE A 218 70.57 5.71 -35.19
CA ILE A 218 71.57 4.90 -35.92
C ILE A 218 71.96 5.57 -37.25
N GLN A 219 71.03 6.27 -37.89
CA GLN A 219 71.26 6.97 -39.15
C GLN A 219 71.97 8.33 -38.97
N GLY A 220 72.00 8.88 -37.75
CA GLY A 220 72.54 10.21 -37.46
C GLY A 220 71.65 11.35 -37.96
N ASP A 221 70.34 11.12 -38.03
CA ASP A 221 69.34 12.07 -38.53
C ASP A 221 68.61 12.73 -37.33
N ASP A 222 69.29 13.70 -36.72
CA ASP A 222 68.79 14.42 -35.55
C ASP A 222 67.57 15.31 -35.86
N ASP A 223 67.47 15.84 -37.10
CA ASP A 223 66.33 16.67 -37.54
C ASP A 223 65.03 15.85 -37.59
N SER A 224 65.08 14.63 -38.12
CA SER A 224 63.93 13.71 -38.12
C SER A 224 63.56 13.22 -36.72
N MET A 225 64.54 13.05 -35.82
CA MET A 225 64.27 12.73 -34.42
C MET A 225 63.47 13.85 -33.74
N GLU A 226 63.88 15.12 -33.91
CA GLU A 226 63.18 16.24 -33.28
C GLU A 226 61.75 16.44 -33.86
N MET A 227 61.51 16.09 -35.13
CA MET A 227 60.15 16.04 -35.69
C MET A 227 59.31 14.95 -35.03
N LEU A 228 59.83 13.73 -34.92
CA LEU A 228 59.15 12.59 -34.30
C LEU A 228 58.82 12.86 -32.82
N ASP A 229 59.73 13.46 -32.07
CA ASP A 229 59.53 13.86 -30.67
C ASP A 229 58.39 14.89 -30.54
N ARG A 230 58.30 15.87 -31.45
CA ARG A 230 57.20 16.85 -31.49
C ARG A 230 55.85 16.19 -31.78
N GLU A 231 55.76 15.37 -32.82
CA GLU A 231 54.53 14.67 -33.20
C GLU A 231 54.02 13.75 -32.08
N PHE A 232 54.94 13.02 -31.43
CA PHE A 232 54.60 12.13 -30.32
C PHE A 232 54.13 12.91 -29.08
N MET A 233 54.77 14.04 -28.76
CA MET A 233 54.35 14.92 -27.67
C MET A 233 53.01 15.60 -27.93
N GLU A 234 52.73 16.04 -29.17
CA GLU A 234 51.43 16.59 -29.56
C GLU A 234 50.31 15.54 -29.43
N LYS A 235 50.58 14.29 -29.87
CA LYS A 235 49.66 13.17 -29.68
C LYS A 235 49.37 12.90 -28.20
N LEU A 236 50.39 12.84 -27.34
CA LEU A 236 50.22 12.64 -25.89
C LEU A 236 49.48 13.80 -25.20
N GLN A 237 49.67 15.03 -25.69
CA GLN A 237 48.96 16.22 -25.23
C GLN A 237 47.46 16.11 -25.56
N TYR A 238 47.12 15.75 -26.81
CA TYR A 238 45.75 15.53 -27.26
C TYR A 238 45.06 14.38 -26.52
N GLU A 239 45.75 13.24 -26.35
CA GLU A 239 45.23 12.10 -25.58
C GLU A 239 44.94 12.48 -24.12
N ARG A 240 45.81 13.28 -23.48
CA ARG A 240 45.58 13.82 -22.14
C ARG A 240 44.33 14.70 -22.09
N GLU A 241 44.21 15.66 -23.02
CA GLU A 241 43.10 16.62 -23.04
C GLU A 241 41.75 15.91 -23.27
N SER A 242 41.71 14.93 -24.16
CA SER A 242 40.56 14.04 -24.38
C SER A 242 40.18 13.24 -23.12
N VAL A 243 41.16 12.66 -22.42
CA VAL A 243 40.92 11.97 -21.15
C VAL A 243 40.42 12.94 -20.07
N GLU A 244 40.99 14.15 -19.97
CA GLU A 244 40.56 15.18 -19.02
C GLU A 244 39.12 15.65 -19.27
N GLU A 245 38.71 15.82 -20.53
CA GLU A 245 37.33 16.13 -20.90
C GLU A 245 36.37 14.97 -20.54
N SER A 246 36.75 13.73 -20.85
CA SER A 246 35.98 12.54 -20.46
C SER A 246 35.81 12.42 -18.93
N LEU A 247 36.84 12.79 -18.17
CA LEU A 247 36.83 12.78 -16.71
C LEU A 247 35.89 13.85 -16.16
N LYS A 248 35.94 15.08 -16.69
CA LYS A 248 35.00 16.16 -16.33
C LYS A 248 33.53 15.78 -16.59
N LEU A 249 33.26 15.09 -17.70
CA LEU A 249 31.93 14.57 -18.01
C LEU A 249 31.47 13.52 -16.98
N VAL A 250 32.33 12.58 -16.62
CA VAL A 250 32.04 11.56 -15.59
C VAL A 250 31.85 12.21 -14.22
N GLU A 251 32.67 13.18 -13.83
CA GLU A 251 32.51 13.93 -12.57
C GLU A 251 31.21 14.76 -12.52
N ALA A 252 30.73 15.27 -13.65
CA ALA A 252 29.43 15.93 -13.73
C ALA A 252 28.29 14.91 -13.52
N ASN A 253 28.35 13.76 -14.20
CA ASN A 253 27.37 12.69 -14.07
C ASN A 253 27.32 12.12 -12.64
N VAL A 254 28.47 11.94 -11.97
CA VAL A 254 28.55 11.50 -10.58
C VAL A 254 27.85 12.51 -9.66
N ARG A 255 28.14 13.81 -9.78
CA ARG A 255 27.48 14.85 -8.96
C ARG A 255 25.97 14.91 -9.20
N GLU A 256 25.51 14.72 -10.44
CA GLU A 256 24.07 14.67 -10.73
C GLU A 256 23.41 13.44 -10.09
N LEU A 257 24.06 12.27 -10.17
CA LEU A 257 23.57 11.04 -9.55
C LEU A 257 23.57 11.10 -8.02
N GLU A 258 24.59 11.72 -7.41
CA GLU A 258 24.64 11.98 -5.97
C GLU A 258 23.54 12.94 -5.53
N ALA A 259 23.30 14.03 -6.27
CA ALA A 259 22.21 14.97 -5.99
C ALA A 259 20.83 14.28 -6.10
N LYS A 260 20.61 13.43 -7.11
CA LYS A 260 19.39 12.61 -7.25
C LYS A 260 19.24 11.59 -6.12
N LEU A 261 20.33 10.97 -5.68
CA LEU A 261 20.32 10.02 -4.57
C LEU A 261 19.94 10.72 -3.26
N GLU A 262 20.50 11.89 -3.01
CA GLU A 262 20.19 12.65 -1.79
C GLU A 262 18.78 13.27 -1.82
N SER A 263 18.26 13.67 -2.99
CA SER A 263 16.84 14.04 -3.12
C SER A 263 15.92 12.86 -2.80
N LEU A 264 16.21 11.66 -3.32
CA LEU A 264 15.44 10.44 -3.04
C LEU A 264 15.58 9.93 -1.59
N ARG A 265 16.59 10.38 -0.84
CA ARG A 265 16.74 10.11 0.61
C ARG A 265 16.03 11.12 1.49
N THR A 266 16.01 12.38 1.07
CA THR A 266 15.42 13.48 1.84
C THR A 266 13.92 13.64 1.59
N GLU A 267 13.45 13.21 0.42
CA GLU A 267 12.02 13.02 0.14
C GLU A 267 11.48 11.91 1.05
N PRO A 268 10.48 12.19 1.91
CA PRO A 268 9.89 11.17 2.78
C PRO A 268 9.32 10.06 1.91
N SER A 269 9.83 8.83 2.07
CA SER A 269 9.40 7.74 1.20
C SER A 269 7.88 7.58 1.22
N ALA A 270 7.25 7.27 0.08
CA ALA A 270 5.80 7.08 0.00
C ALA A 270 5.29 6.08 1.07
N LYS A 271 6.14 5.12 1.46
CA LYS A 271 5.92 4.21 2.57
C LYS A 271 5.79 4.93 3.93
N GLU A 272 6.66 5.89 4.27
CA GLU A 272 6.57 6.65 5.52
C GLU A 272 5.32 7.54 5.59
N LEU A 273 4.89 8.10 4.46
CA LEU A 273 3.63 8.84 4.39
C LEU A 273 2.43 7.90 4.63
N LEU A 274 2.41 6.74 3.96
CA LEU A 274 1.39 5.71 4.18
C LEU A 274 1.42 5.10 5.59
N GLU A 275 2.58 4.98 6.23
CA GLU A 275 2.70 4.54 7.62
C GLU A 275 2.15 5.58 8.60
N LYS A 276 2.35 6.88 8.35
CA LYS A 276 1.72 7.97 9.12
C LYS A 276 0.20 7.96 8.95
N GLU A 277 -0.29 7.85 7.72
CA GLU A 277 -1.73 7.76 7.42
C GLU A 277 -2.36 6.53 8.09
N LYS A 278 -1.70 5.37 7.99
CA LYS A 278 -2.11 4.14 8.69
C LYS A 278 -2.20 4.33 10.20
N CYS A 279 -1.21 4.98 10.84
CA CYS A 279 -1.27 5.27 12.27
C CYS A 279 -2.48 6.13 12.65
N VAL A 280 -2.79 7.17 11.87
CA VAL A 280 -3.98 8.02 12.09
C VAL A 280 -5.28 7.20 11.94
N LEU A 281 -5.37 6.38 10.89
CA LEU A 281 -6.52 5.49 10.68
C LEU A 281 -6.67 4.44 11.81
N GLU A 282 -5.56 3.88 12.32
CA GLU A 282 -5.60 2.98 13.48
C GLU A 282 -6.05 3.68 14.78
N GLU A 283 -5.72 4.95 14.96
CA GLU A 283 -6.23 5.76 16.08
C GLU A 283 -7.74 6.02 15.94
N ASP A 284 -8.20 6.37 14.74
CA ASP A 284 -9.63 6.61 14.48
C ASP A 284 -10.45 5.32 14.61
N VAL A 285 -9.94 4.18 14.14
CA VAL A 285 -10.54 2.86 14.38
C VAL A 285 -10.67 2.59 15.88
N LYS A 286 -9.68 2.93 16.71
CA LYS A 286 -9.77 2.78 18.19
C LYS A 286 -10.83 3.71 18.78
N LYS A 287 -10.95 4.96 18.30
CA LYS A 287 -12.01 5.91 18.72
C LYS A 287 -13.40 5.37 18.38
N PHE A 288 -13.59 4.84 17.16
CA PHE A 288 -14.87 4.24 16.76
C PHE A 288 -15.22 3.00 17.59
N HIS A 289 -14.27 2.12 17.89
CA HIS A 289 -14.52 0.97 18.77
C HIS A 289 -14.95 1.41 20.18
N SER A 290 -14.30 2.43 20.76
CA SER A 290 -14.70 2.98 22.06
C SER A 290 -16.09 3.63 22.03
N MET A 291 -16.45 4.32 20.96
CA MET A 291 -17.80 4.87 20.77
C MET A 291 -18.85 3.76 20.61
N ILE A 292 -18.55 2.70 19.87
CA ILE A 292 -19.43 1.52 19.73
C ILE A 292 -19.63 0.84 21.09
N GLU A 293 -18.57 0.69 21.90
CA GLU A 293 -18.67 0.13 23.25
C GLU A 293 -19.56 0.99 24.16
N GLN A 294 -19.42 2.31 24.12
CA GLN A 294 -20.31 3.24 24.84
C GLN A 294 -21.77 3.15 24.38
N LEU A 295 -22.02 3.09 23.06
CA LEU A 295 -23.36 2.96 22.50
C LEU A 295 -24.00 1.61 22.87
N ASN A 296 -23.25 0.50 22.80
CA ASN A 296 -23.70 -0.81 23.26
C ASN A 296 -24.01 -0.81 24.76
N GLY A 297 -23.17 -0.17 25.57
CA GLY A 297 -23.45 0.07 27.00
C GLY A 297 -24.76 0.82 27.20
N HIS A 298 -25.00 1.89 26.44
CA HIS A 298 -26.26 2.64 26.50
C HIS A 298 -27.46 1.78 26.06
N ILE A 299 -27.34 1.00 24.98
CA ILE A 299 -28.37 0.06 24.53
C ILE A 299 -28.74 -0.92 25.65
N THR A 300 -27.77 -1.62 26.25
CA THR A 300 -28.06 -2.60 27.33
C THR A 300 -28.70 -1.96 28.57
N THR A 301 -28.37 -0.71 28.89
CA THR A 301 -29.04 0.02 29.99
C THR A 301 -30.47 0.42 29.66
N VAL A 302 -30.75 0.83 28.41
CA VAL A 302 -32.11 1.12 27.93
C VAL A 302 -32.95 -0.15 27.83
N GLU A 303 -32.39 -1.24 27.31
CA GLU A 303 -33.05 -2.57 27.26
C GLU A 303 -33.46 -3.04 28.65
N LYS A 304 -32.56 -2.92 29.64
CA LYS A 304 -32.88 -3.27 31.03
C LYS A 304 -34.00 -2.40 31.61
N VAL A 305 -33.98 -1.08 31.36
CA VAL A 305 -35.06 -0.18 31.80
C VAL A 305 -36.39 -0.51 31.10
N LEU A 306 -36.35 -0.92 29.84
CA LEU A 306 -37.51 -1.37 29.09
C LEU A 306 -38.08 -2.67 29.69
N GLU A 307 -37.24 -3.66 30.00
CA GLU A 307 -37.65 -4.92 30.64
C GLU A 307 -38.25 -4.67 32.05
N GLU A 308 -37.68 -3.75 32.83
CA GLU A 308 -38.23 -3.32 34.12
C GLU A 308 -39.61 -2.64 33.95
N LYS A 309 -39.78 -1.81 32.90
CA LYS A 309 -41.05 -1.13 32.60
C LYS A 309 -42.12 -2.08 32.05
N GLU A 310 -41.74 -3.08 31.28
CA GLU A 310 -42.63 -4.12 30.78
C GLU A 310 -43.17 -4.97 31.94
N LYS A 311 -42.32 -5.34 32.90
CA LYS A 311 -42.74 -6.03 34.14
C LYS A 311 -43.66 -5.16 35.01
N GLU A 312 -43.40 -3.86 35.12
CA GLU A 312 -44.29 -2.92 35.83
C GLU A 312 -45.65 -2.79 35.11
N LEU A 313 -45.64 -2.72 33.78
CA LEU A 313 -46.85 -2.66 32.96
C LEU A 313 -47.69 -3.94 33.11
N GLU A 314 -47.08 -5.12 32.99
CA GLU A 314 -47.78 -6.41 33.14
C GLU A 314 -48.40 -6.54 34.55
N ALA A 315 -47.68 -6.12 35.60
CA ALA A 315 -48.22 -6.06 36.94
C ALA A 315 -49.45 -5.12 37.05
N LYS A 316 -49.39 -3.95 36.42
CA LYS A 316 -50.51 -2.99 36.40
C LYS A 316 -51.70 -3.45 35.54
N VAL A 317 -51.46 -4.18 34.45
CA VAL A 317 -52.51 -4.84 33.67
C VAL A 317 -53.18 -5.94 34.50
N GLY A 318 -52.40 -6.73 35.23
CA GLY A 318 -52.92 -7.74 36.17
C GLY A 318 -53.74 -7.15 37.33
N GLU A 319 -53.30 -6.03 37.91
CA GLU A 319 -54.08 -5.28 38.92
C GLU A 319 -55.39 -4.74 38.32
N ASN A 320 -55.34 -4.07 37.16
CA ASN A 320 -56.53 -3.55 36.49
C ASN A 320 -57.54 -4.65 36.16
N LYS A 321 -57.07 -5.82 35.73
CA LYS A 321 -57.94 -6.98 35.46
C LYS A 321 -58.68 -7.43 36.73
N LYS A 322 -57.98 -7.57 37.86
CA LYS A 322 -58.60 -7.89 39.15
C LYS A 322 -59.62 -6.84 39.58
N ILE A 323 -59.29 -5.56 39.44
CA ILE A 323 -60.21 -4.44 39.75
C ILE A 323 -61.45 -4.49 38.85
N CYS A 324 -61.33 -4.90 37.57
CA CYS A 324 -62.48 -5.10 36.69
C CYS A 324 -63.33 -6.29 37.12
N GLU A 325 -62.72 -7.43 37.47
CA GLU A 325 -63.40 -8.62 37.99
C GLU A 325 -64.15 -8.31 39.31
N GLU A 326 -63.50 -7.62 40.26
CA GLU A 326 -64.09 -7.15 41.51
C GLU A 326 -65.24 -6.15 41.29
N ASN A 327 -65.12 -5.22 40.33
CA ASN A 327 -66.18 -4.29 39.96
C ASN A 327 -67.37 -5.01 39.30
N GLU A 328 -67.12 -6.02 38.47
CA GLU A 328 -68.19 -6.86 37.93
C GLU A 328 -68.91 -7.66 39.01
N GLU A 329 -68.18 -8.22 39.98
CA GLU A 329 -68.78 -8.87 41.14
C GLU A 329 -69.59 -7.90 42.00
N LEU A 330 -69.05 -6.71 42.28
CA LEU A 330 -69.75 -5.66 43.03
C LEU A 330 -71.03 -5.26 42.29
N LYS A 331 -70.96 -5.09 40.96
CA LYS A 331 -72.13 -4.82 40.13
C LYS A 331 -73.15 -5.95 40.20
N LYS A 332 -72.74 -7.22 40.05
CA LYS A 332 -73.63 -8.39 40.21
C LYS A 332 -74.26 -8.43 41.62
N ARG A 333 -73.51 -8.09 42.68
CA ARG A 333 -74.03 -7.98 44.05
C ARG A 333 -75.05 -6.84 44.20
N VAL A 334 -74.79 -5.68 43.59
CA VAL A 334 -75.73 -4.54 43.57
C VAL A 334 -76.99 -4.87 42.77
N ASP A 335 -76.86 -5.50 41.60
CA ASP A 335 -78.00 -5.91 40.76
C ASP A 335 -78.90 -6.96 41.47
N LEU A 336 -78.31 -7.81 42.34
CA LEU A 336 -79.03 -8.76 43.21
C LEU A 336 -79.66 -8.08 44.44
N GLN A 337 -79.03 -7.03 44.97
CA GLN A 337 -79.63 -6.16 45.98
C GLN A 337 -80.68 -5.28 45.30
N GLY A 338 -81.90 -5.80 45.16
CA GLY A 338 -83.03 -5.18 44.43
C GLY A 338 -83.56 -3.83 44.94
N ILE A 339 -82.75 -3.08 45.70
CA ILE A 339 -82.93 -1.66 46.02
C ILE A 339 -82.59 -0.87 44.75
N ASN A 340 -83.61 -0.41 44.03
CA ASN A 340 -83.41 0.47 42.88
C ASN A 340 -82.77 1.80 43.34
N ALA A 341 -82.07 2.52 42.47
CA ALA A 341 -81.62 3.89 42.78
C ALA A 341 -82.79 4.78 43.25
N ARG A 342 -83.99 4.55 42.69
CA ARG A 342 -85.24 5.20 43.14
C ARG A 342 -85.69 4.82 44.55
N ASP A 343 -85.34 3.62 45.03
CA ASP A 343 -85.64 3.17 46.39
C ASP A 343 -84.63 3.74 47.40
N ALA A 344 -83.36 3.86 47.02
CA ALA A 344 -82.36 4.59 47.80
C ALA A 344 -82.75 6.08 47.94
N GLU A 345 -83.21 6.72 46.86
CA GLU A 345 -83.77 8.08 46.92
C GLU A 345 -85.08 8.17 47.72
N ARG A 346 -85.93 7.13 47.66
CA ARG A 346 -87.17 7.04 48.46
C ARG A 346 -86.83 6.98 49.95
N MET A 347 -85.91 6.10 50.35
CA MET A 347 -85.40 6.04 51.72
C MET A 347 -84.76 7.35 52.16
N LYS A 348 -83.99 8.02 51.30
CA LYS A 348 -83.41 9.34 51.60
C LYS A 348 -84.49 10.40 51.84
N ARG A 349 -85.55 10.41 51.04
CA ARG A 349 -86.71 11.31 51.22
C ARG A 349 -87.51 10.98 52.48
N GLU A 350 -87.71 9.71 52.80
CA GLU A 350 -88.37 9.27 54.03
C GLU A 350 -87.55 9.60 55.28
N LEU A 351 -86.23 9.43 55.22
CA LEU A 351 -85.33 9.81 56.30
C LEU A 351 -85.34 11.33 56.56
N GLN A 352 -85.37 12.16 55.50
CA GLN A 352 -85.56 13.61 55.62
C GLN A 352 -86.96 14.04 56.13
N VAL A 353 -87.97 13.17 56.02
CA VAL A 353 -89.27 13.39 56.67
C VAL A 353 -89.15 13.06 58.15
N VAL A 354 -88.60 11.89 58.50
CA VAL A 354 -88.39 11.48 59.90
C VAL A 354 -87.50 12.47 60.66
N GLU A 355 -86.43 13.01 60.06
CA GLU A 355 -85.60 14.06 60.67
C GLU A 355 -86.40 15.34 60.98
N ARG A 356 -87.36 15.70 60.12
CA ARG A 356 -88.26 16.84 60.35
C ARG A 356 -89.26 16.54 61.45
N ASP A 357 -89.89 15.37 61.42
CA ASP A 357 -90.86 14.93 62.42
C ASP A 357 -90.21 14.84 63.82
N ILE A 358 -88.93 14.43 63.89
CA ILE A 358 -88.12 14.50 65.11
C ILE A 358 -87.95 15.96 65.57
N GLY A 359 -87.54 16.86 64.67
CA GLY A 359 -87.40 18.29 65.01
C GLY A 359 -88.71 18.93 65.49
N GLU A 360 -89.83 18.61 64.85
CA GLU A 360 -91.17 19.05 65.27
C GLU A 360 -91.56 18.47 66.63
N ALA A 361 -91.26 17.19 66.90
CA ALA A 361 -91.47 16.55 68.19
C ALA A 361 -90.58 17.14 69.30
N GLU A 362 -89.34 17.52 69.00
CA GLU A 362 -88.45 18.21 69.94
C GLU A 362 -88.93 19.63 70.27
N VAL A 363 -89.40 20.39 69.28
CA VAL A 363 -90.04 21.69 69.52
C VAL A 363 -91.30 21.51 70.37
N ALA A 364 -92.15 20.54 70.03
CA ALA A 364 -93.36 20.25 70.80
C ALA A 364 -93.03 19.87 72.25
N ARG A 365 -92.03 19.01 72.48
CA ARG A 365 -91.50 18.67 73.82
C ARG A 365 -91.09 19.93 74.57
N ASN A 366 -90.29 20.80 73.96
CA ASN A 366 -89.82 22.03 74.61
C ASN A 366 -90.99 22.96 75.00
N THR A 367 -92.03 23.11 74.15
CA THR A 367 -93.23 23.90 74.51
C THR A 367 -94.08 23.28 75.62
N TRP A 368 -94.06 21.95 75.77
CA TRP A 368 -94.71 21.28 76.90
C TRP A 368 -93.89 21.40 78.18
N GLU A 369 -92.56 21.36 78.07
CA GLU A 369 -91.64 21.59 79.18
C GLU A 369 -91.79 23.02 79.72
N GLU A 370 -91.85 24.04 78.86
CA GLU A 370 -92.15 25.43 79.24
C GLU A 370 -93.49 25.56 79.99
N LYS A 371 -94.57 24.93 79.49
CA LYS A 371 -95.86 24.88 80.19
C LYS A 371 -95.77 24.16 81.55
N CYS A 372 -94.93 23.14 81.68
CA CYS A 372 -94.68 22.49 82.97
C CYS A 372 -93.96 23.44 83.94
N TRP A 373 -92.96 24.20 83.48
CA TRP A 373 -92.31 25.23 84.29
C TRP A 373 -93.28 26.33 84.76
N ASP A 374 -94.17 26.82 83.89
CA ASP A 374 -95.21 27.79 84.24
C ASP A 374 -96.22 27.23 85.28
N LEU A 375 -96.62 25.97 85.11
CA LEU A 375 -97.51 25.29 86.05
C LEU A 375 -96.82 25.06 87.41
N ASP A 376 -95.56 24.62 87.43
CA ASP A 376 -94.79 24.44 88.66
C ASP A 376 -94.53 25.77 89.37
N ALA A 377 -94.29 26.86 88.63
CA ALA A 377 -94.21 28.22 89.19
C ALA A 377 -95.56 28.64 89.82
N THR A 378 -96.68 28.36 89.14
CA THR A 378 -98.04 28.65 89.63
C THR A 378 -98.39 27.82 90.87
N ILE A 379 -98.07 26.52 90.86
CA ILE A 379 -98.21 25.62 92.01
C ILE A 379 -97.35 26.11 93.18
N GLY A 380 -96.10 26.51 92.91
CA GLY A 380 -95.19 27.10 93.90
C GLY A 380 -95.73 28.39 94.52
N HIS A 381 -96.41 29.24 93.74
CA HIS A 381 -97.11 30.42 94.26
C HIS A 381 -98.29 30.02 95.16
N LYS A 382 -99.14 29.10 94.71
CA LYS A 382 -100.29 28.61 95.50
C LYS A 382 -99.88 27.85 96.75
N PHE A 383 -98.74 27.16 96.74
CA PHE A 383 -98.19 26.51 97.93
C PHE A 383 -97.76 27.55 98.97
N LYS A 384 -97.11 28.65 98.55
CA LYS A 384 -96.75 29.78 99.44
C LYS A 384 -97.98 30.50 100.01
N GLU A 385 -99.05 30.69 99.20
CA GLU A 385 -100.34 31.20 99.70
C GLU A 385 -100.93 30.28 100.77
N LEU A 386 -100.96 28.95 100.53
CA LEU A 386 -101.41 27.98 101.53
C LEU A 386 -100.54 28.01 102.79
N GLU A 387 -99.23 28.18 102.65
CA GLU A 387 -98.29 28.24 103.78
C GLU A 387 -98.53 29.47 104.66
N ALA A 388 -98.75 30.64 104.04
CA ALA A 388 -99.19 31.84 104.76
C ALA A 388 -100.52 31.60 105.50
N LEU A 389 -101.54 31.05 104.84
CA LEU A 389 -102.84 30.74 105.46
C LEU A 389 -102.72 29.70 106.59
N SER A 390 -101.86 28.69 106.45
CA SER A 390 -101.57 27.71 107.50
C SER A 390 -100.91 28.38 108.72
N ILE A 391 -99.96 29.29 108.49
CA ILE A 391 -99.33 30.08 109.55
C ILE A 391 -100.37 30.98 110.24
N GLU A 392 -101.25 31.66 109.50
CA GLU A 392 -102.32 32.50 110.05
C GLU A 392 -103.33 31.68 110.88
N CYS A 393 -103.79 30.53 110.37
CA CYS A 393 -104.66 29.60 111.11
C CYS A 393 -103.98 29.11 112.40
N ASN A 394 -102.71 28.71 112.34
CA ASN A 394 -101.95 28.30 113.51
C ASN A 394 -101.74 29.46 114.53
N GLN A 395 -101.59 30.70 114.07
CA GLN A 395 -101.55 31.89 114.94
C GLN A 395 -102.92 32.18 115.57
N ALA A 396 -104.02 32.02 114.82
CA ALA A 396 -105.38 32.19 115.32
C ALA A 396 -105.72 31.14 116.40
N ILE A 397 -105.35 29.87 116.19
CA ILE A 397 -105.47 28.79 117.18
C ILE A 397 -104.74 29.15 118.48
N LYS A 398 -103.50 29.67 118.37
CA LYS A 398 -102.73 30.16 119.54
C LYS A 398 -103.39 31.33 120.26
N ARG A 399 -104.00 32.28 119.53
CA ARG A 399 -104.75 33.42 120.13
C ARG A 399 -106.02 32.96 120.85
N LEU A 400 -106.73 31.97 120.31
CA LEU A 400 -108.01 31.49 120.83
C LEU A 400 -107.91 30.53 122.03
N LYS A 401 -106.69 30.12 122.44
CA LYS A 401 -106.44 29.17 123.54
C LYS A 401 -107.27 27.87 123.44
N LEU A 402 -107.54 27.40 122.23
CA LEU A 402 -108.20 26.12 122.00
C LEU A 402 -107.26 24.99 122.43
N GLY A 403 -107.54 24.42 123.60
CA GLY A 403 -106.69 23.42 124.24
C GLY A 403 -106.73 22.07 123.52
N ASN A 404 -105.78 21.85 122.62
CA ASN A 404 -105.04 20.59 122.37
C ASN A 404 -104.05 20.84 121.23
N GLY A 405 -102.85 20.26 121.31
CA GLY A 405 -101.67 20.65 120.52
C GLY A 405 -101.67 20.28 119.02
N PHE A 406 -102.71 20.67 118.27
CA PHE A 406 -102.78 20.50 116.83
C PHE A 406 -102.11 21.66 116.10
N GLN A 407 -101.23 21.34 115.15
CA GLN A 407 -100.61 22.28 114.23
C GLN A 407 -100.94 21.85 112.79
N TYR A 408 -101.46 22.77 111.99
CA TYR A 408 -101.57 22.54 110.54
C TYR A 408 -100.16 22.53 109.95
N VAL A 409 -99.76 21.40 109.38
CA VAL A 409 -98.50 21.21 108.65
C VAL A 409 -98.84 20.86 107.21
N LEU A 410 -98.33 21.63 106.27
CA LEU A 410 -98.53 21.36 104.85
C LEU A 410 -97.55 20.29 104.38
N ASN A 411 -98.07 19.26 103.74
CA ASN A 411 -97.24 18.27 103.08
C ASN A 411 -97.01 18.68 101.62
N GLY A 412 -95.83 19.26 101.34
CA GLY A 412 -95.39 19.62 99.98
C GLY A 412 -95.09 18.43 99.07
N LYS A 413 -95.16 17.19 99.58
CA LYS A 413 -95.13 15.97 98.78
C LYS A 413 -96.56 15.50 98.58
N GLY A 414 -97.11 15.72 97.38
CA GLY A 414 -98.41 15.18 96.98
C GLY A 414 -98.47 13.67 97.26
N SER A 415 -99.62 13.20 97.75
CA SER A 415 -99.75 11.84 98.27
C SER A 415 -99.45 10.80 97.17
N THR A 416 -98.31 10.12 97.28
CA THR A 416 -97.82 9.18 96.26
C THR A 416 -98.71 7.93 96.20
N ARG A 417 -99.72 7.95 95.33
CA ARG A 417 -100.43 6.75 94.92
C ARG A 417 -99.52 5.94 93.99
N ALA A 418 -98.82 4.96 94.57
CA ALA A 418 -97.87 4.11 93.86
C ALA A 418 -98.55 3.24 92.78
N VAL A 419 -98.26 3.51 91.49
CA VAL A 419 -98.40 2.55 90.39
C VAL A 419 -97.33 2.81 89.32
N LEU A 420 -96.28 1.99 89.33
CA LEU A 420 -95.58 1.37 88.18
C LEU A 420 -94.17 0.94 88.63
N GLY A 421 -93.97 -0.36 88.74
CA GLY A 421 -92.76 -0.95 89.34
C GLY A 421 -91.59 -1.05 88.37
N ILE A 422 -90.78 -0.01 88.28
CA ILE A 422 -89.39 -0.09 87.80
C ILE A 422 -88.51 0.66 88.80
N ASP A 423 -87.54 -0.02 89.39
CA ASP A 423 -86.67 0.57 90.40
C ASP A 423 -85.64 1.50 89.75
N TYR A 424 -85.95 2.80 89.79
CA TYR A 424 -85.16 3.91 89.23
C TYR A 424 -83.66 3.82 89.58
N LYS A 425 -83.34 3.33 90.78
CA LYS A 425 -81.99 3.34 91.33
C LYS A 425 -81.14 2.14 90.87
N SER A 426 -81.77 1.00 90.57
CA SER A 426 -81.09 -0.25 90.22
C SER A 426 -81.18 -0.64 88.75
N THR A 427 -82.19 -0.17 88.01
CA THR A 427 -82.40 -0.55 86.59
C THR A 427 -82.13 0.61 85.63
N ILE A 428 -82.74 1.77 85.87
CA ILE A 428 -82.70 2.91 84.93
C ILE A 428 -81.35 3.63 84.97
N LYS A 429 -80.83 3.91 86.17
CA LYS A 429 -79.55 4.63 86.32
C LYS A 429 -78.35 3.88 85.71
N PRO A 430 -78.16 2.56 85.92
CA PRO A 430 -77.06 1.82 85.28
C PRO A 430 -77.15 1.77 83.76
N ALA A 431 -78.36 1.63 83.20
CA ALA A 431 -78.58 1.65 81.75
C ALA A 431 -78.19 3.00 81.13
N LEU A 432 -78.62 4.11 81.74
CA LEU A 432 -78.25 5.46 81.32
C LEU A 432 -76.73 5.71 81.39
N THR A 433 -76.04 5.25 82.44
CA THR A 433 -74.58 5.36 82.50
C THR A 433 -73.89 4.49 81.44
N SER A 434 -74.40 3.28 81.19
CA SER A 434 -73.85 2.39 80.15
C SER A 434 -73.97 3.00 78.75
N SER A 435 -75.13 3.57 78.40
CA SER A 435 -75.32 4.25 77.11
C SER A 435 -74.46 5.51 76.99
N ALA A 436 -74.28 6.27 78.07
CA ALA A 436 -73.40 7.44 78.07
C ALA A 436 -71.92 7.06 77.85
N ASP A 437 -71.44 6.00 78.51
CA ASP A 437 -70.08 5.49 78.33
C ASP A 437 -69.86 4.89 76.93
N GLU A 438 -70.87 4.22 76.37
CA GLU A 438 -70.82 3.69 75.00
C GLU A 438 -70.80 4.80 73.95
N ILE A 439 -71.62 5.85 74.10
CA ILE A 439 -71.59 7.05 73.26
C ILE A 439 -70.21 7.73 73.34
N LYS A 440 -69.65 7.86 74.55
CA LYS A 440 -68.32 8.44 74.77
C LYS A 440 -67.22 7.61 74.09
N LYS A 441 -67.28 6.27 74.21
CA LYS A 441 -66.34 5.37 73.54
C LYS A 441 -66.44 5.46 72.02
N SER A 442 -67.66 5.51 71.49
CA SER A 442 -67.91 5.67 70.04
C SER A 442 -67.42 7.02 69.51
N SER A 443 -67.65 8.11 70.25
CA SER A 443 -67.20 9.45 69.85
C SER A 443 -65.67 9.60 69.89
N MET A 444 -65.01 8.99 70.88
CA MET A 444 -63.53 8.93 70.92
C MET A 444 -62.97 8.13 69.75
N ALA A 445 -63.52 6.95 69.44
CA ALA A 445 -63.06 6.15 68.30
C ALA A 445 -63.20 6.90 66.96
N LYS A 446 -64.33 7.60 66.75
CA LYS A 446 -64.54 8.45 65.57
C LYS A 446 -63.60 9.66 65.53
N LEU A 447 -63.22 10.22 66.69
CA LEU A 447 -62.25 11.30 66.75
C LEU A 447 -60.83 10.82 66.37
N GLU A 448 -60.43 9.63 66.84
CA GLU A 448 -59.16 8.99 66.47
C GLU A 448 -59.11 8.65 64.97
N GLU A 449 -60.22 8.14 64.41
CA GLU A 449 -60.37 7.91 62.97
C GLU A 449 -60.25 9.22 62.16
N LEU A 450 -60.93 10.30 62.58
CA LEU A 450 -60.82 11.62 61.95
C LEU A 450 -59.38 12.18 62.01
N ILE A 451 -58.68 12.01 63.14
CA ILE A 451 -57.27 12.42 63.28
C ILE A 451 -56.39 11.60 62.32
N SER A 452 -56.61 10.30 62.22
CA SER A 452 -55.88 9.42 61.29
C SER A 452 -56.09 9.81 59.82
N LEU A 453 -57.35 10.04 59.42
CA LEU A 453 -57.71 10.49 58.08
C LEU A 453 -57.16 11.89 57.77
N GLN A 454 -57.15 12.81 58.75
CA GLN A 454 -56.55 14.13 58.60
C GLN A 454 -55.02 14.05 58.46
N GLN A 455 -54.36 13.17 59.21
CA GLN A 455 -52.92 12.92 59.06
C GLN A 455 -52.61 12.33 57.68
N GLN A 456 -53.41 11.38 57.19
CA GLN A 456 -53.29 10.80 55.86
C GLN A 456 -53.57 11.82 54.74
N SER A 457 -54.50 12.76 54.92
CA SER A 457 -54.78 13.82 53.93
C SER A 457 -53.63 14.83 53.82
N VAL A 458 -53.00 15.19 54.94
CA VAL A 458 -51.78 16.03 54.95
C VAL A 458 -50.59 15.29 54.30
N GLU A 459 -50.42 14.01 54.61
CA GLU A 459 -49.31 13.23 54.04
C GLU A 459 -49.50 12.99 52.53
N THR A 460 -50.73 12.78 52.06
CA THR A 460 -51.01 12.70 50.62
C THR A 460 -50.89 14.06 49.92
N ALA A 461 -51.30 15.17 50.55
CA ALA A 461 -51.11 16.52 50.01
C ALA A 461 -49.62 16.86 49.82
N THR A 462 -48.76 16.56 50.82
CA THR A 462 -47.30 16.76 50.69
C THR A 462 -46.67 15.88 49.60
N LYS A 463 -47.10 14.62 49.45
CA LYS A 463 -46.68 13.74 48.34
C LYS A 463 -47.13 14.26 46.97
N ILE A 464 -48.31 14.87 46.87
CA ILE A 464 -48.80 15.53 45.64
C ILE A 464 -47.92 16.73 45.31
N GLU A 465 -47.59 17.58 46.29
CA GLU A 465 -46.79 18.78 46.05
C GLU A 465 -45.35 18.44 45.65
N GLN A 466 -44.74 17.41 46.25
CA GLN A 466 -43.46 16.87 45.81
C GLN A 466 -43.51 16.36 44.35
N LYS A 467 -44.59 15.68 43.95
CA LYS A 467 -44.78 15.23 42.56
C LYS A 467 -44.95 16.40 41.59
N LYS A 468 -45.70 17.45 41.95
CA LYS A 468 -45.82 18.67 41.13
C LYS A 468 -44.45 19.32 40.91
N ASN A 469 -43.67 19.50 41.97
CA ASN A 469 -42.32 20.08 41.89
C ASN A 469 -41.37 19.23 41.03
N ARG A 470 -41.53 17.90 41.01
CA ARG A 470 -40.80 17.04 40.08
C ARG A 470 -41.28 17.21 38.63
N ILE A 471 -42.58 17.38 38.39
CA ILE A 471 -43.13 17.62 37.05
C ILE A 471 -42.65 18.97 36.49
N THR A 472 -42.66 20.04 37.28
CA THR A 472 -42.16 21.35 36.83
C THR A 472 -40.66 21.34 36.54
N ALA A 473 -39.85 20.62 37.35
CA ALA A 473 -38.44 20.42 37.08
C ALA A 473 -38.18 19.61 35.79
N LEU A 474 -38.98 18.57 35.53
CA LEU A 474 -38.91 17.79 34.29
C LEU A 474 -39.35 18.62 33.07
N GLN A 475 -40.39 19.43 33.19
CA GLN A 475 -40.83 20.32 32.11
C GLN A 475 -39.74 21.32 31.73
N SER A 476 -39.13 22.00 32.71
CA SER A 476 -37.99 22.91 32.49
C SER A 476 -36.82 22.23 31.75
N ARG A 477 -36.57 20.93 32.03
CA ARG A 477 -35.53 20.16 31.31
C ARG A 477 -35.96 19.76 29.90
N ILE A 478 -37.24 19.52 29.65
CA ILE A 478 -37.78 19.30 28.29
C ILE A 478 -37.60 20.59 27.48
N ASP A 479 -38.05 21.73 28.02
CA ASP A 479 -37.96 23.04 27.37
C ASP A 479 -36.50 23.41 27.02
N GLU A 480 -35.54 23.10 27.91
CA GLU A 480 -34.10 23.26 27.68
C GLU A 480 -33.58 22.39 26.53
N VAL A 481 -33.97 21.11 26.49
CA VAL A 481 -33.56 20.17 25.42
C VAL A 481 -34.21 20.53 24.09
N GLU A 482 -35.46 20.99 24.08
CA GLU A 482 -36.13 21.50 22.88
C GLU A 482 -35.43 22.76 22.34
N ALA A 483 -34.98 23.67 23.21
CA ALA A 483 -34.18 24.82 22.80
C ALA A 483 -32.84 24.41 22.17
N GLN A 484 -32.16 23.40 22.74
CA GLN A 484 -30.92 22.85 22.18
C GLN A 484 -31.14 22.16 20.83
N LEU A 485 -32.22 21.37 20.68
CA LEU A 485 -32.59 20.74 19.41
C LEU A 485 -32.92 21.78 18.32
N ASN A 486 -33.64 22.84 18.67
CA ASN A 486 -33.95 23.93 17.74
C ASN A 486 -32.69 24.69 17.30
N LEU A 487 -31.72 24.91 18.21
CA LEU A 487 -30.43 25.50 17.88
C LEU A 487 -29.63 24.61 16.92
N LEU A 488 -29.48 23.33 17.24
CA LEU A 488 -28.74 22.36 16.43
C LEU A 488 -29.37 22.17 15.04
N LYS A 489 -30.70 22.16 14.97
CA LYS A 489 -31.46 22.12 13.70
C LYS A 489 -31.18 23.34 12.83
N LYS A 490 -31.12 24.54 13.43
CA LYS A 490 -30.77 25.77 12.72
C LYS A 490 -29.31 25.73 12.22
N GLU A 491 -28.37 25.34 13.08
CA GLU A 491 -26.96 25.22 12.70
C GLU A 491 -26.76 24.21 11.56
N THR A 492 -27.45 23.07 11.61
CA THR A 492 -27.46 22.07 10.54
C THR A 492 -28.02 22.65 9.23
N GLN A 493 -29.13 23.39 9.29
CA GLN A 493 -29.70 24.06 8.12
C GLN A 493 -28.76 25.14 7.54
N ASP A 494 -28.10 25.92 8.39
CA ASP A 494 -27.14 26.96 8.00
C ASP A 494 -25.85 26.34 7.42
N TYR A 495 -25.44 25.15 7.89
CA TYR A 495 -24.34 24.38 7.32
C TYR A 495 -24.72 23.79 5.95
N THR A 496 -25.87 23.11 5.83
CA THR A 496 -26.36 22.58 4.55
C THR A 496 -26.49 23.69 3.51
N SER A 497 -26.99 24.87 3.89
CA SER A 497 -27.13 26.02 3.00
C SER A 497 -25.76 26.54 2.50
N ARG A 498 -24.74 26.53 3.37
CA ARG A 498 -23.35 26.87 2.99
C ARG A 498 -22.76 25.84 2.01
N CYS A 499 -22.89 24.55 2.30
CA CYS A 499 -22.40 23.49 1.40
C CYS A 499 -23.06 23.54 0.02
N VAL A 500 -24.37 23.83 -0.06
CA VAL A 500 -25.07 23.99 -1.34
C VAL A 500 -24.59 25.23 -2.11
N ALA A 501 -24.29 26.33 -1.42
CA ALA A 501 -23.74 27.53 -2.05
C ALA A 501 -22.30 27.30 -2.57
N GLU A 502 -21.46 26.62 -1.78
CA GLU A 502 -20.10 26.26 -2.14
C GLU A 502 -20.04 25.27 -3.32
N ALA A 503 -20.87 24.22 -3.30
CA ALA A 503 -20.99 23.28 -4.41
C ALA A 503 -21.42 23.96 -5.72
N LYS A 504 -22.36 24.92 -5.66
CA LYS A 504 -22.76 25.73 -6.82
C LYS A 504 -21.62 26.62 -7.34
N LYS A 505 -20.81 27.18 -6.44
CA LYS A 505 -19.63 27.97 -6.82
C LYS A 505 -18.60 27.09 -7.53
N ILE A 506 -18.25 25.95 -6.95
CA ILE A 506 -17.30 24.98 -7.53
C ILE A 506 -17.78 24.50 -8.90
N LEU A 507 -19.08 24.21 -9.06
CA LEU A 507 -19.65 23.85 -10.37
C LEU A 507 -19.46 24.96 -11.40
N GLY A 508 -19.76 26.23 -11.06
CA GLY A 508 -19.55 27.36 -11.95
C GLY A 508 -18.07 27.63 -12.28
N ASP A 509 -17.17 27.43 -11.32
CA ASP A 509 -15.72 27.54 -11.53
C ASP A 509 -15.24 26.42 -12.51
N VAL A 510 -15.75 25.18 -12.38
CA VAL A 510 -15.47 24.05 -13.29
C VAL A 510 -16.07 24.26 -14.69
N GLU A 511 -17.29 24.79 -14.79
CA GLU A 511 -17.91 25.16 -16.08
C GLU A 511 -17.10 26.26 -16.80
N ALA A 512 -16.57 27.23 -16.06
CA ALA A 512 -15.69 28.26 -16.62
C ALA A 512 -14.34 27.70 -17.08
N ASP A 513 -13.73 26.78 -16.31
CA ASP A 513 -12.43 26.19 -16.66
C ASP A 513 -12.53 25.15 -17.79
N THR A 514 -13.62 24.39 -17.88
CA THR A 514 -13.87 23.50 -19.03
C THR A 514 -14.08 24.29 -20.33
N HIS A 515 -14.76 25.44 -20.28
CA HIS A 515 -14.86 26.35 -21.43
C HIS A 515 -13.50 26.96 -21.83
N LYS A 516 -12.62 27.29 -20.87
CA LYS A 516 -11.24 27.72 -21.19
C LYS A 516 -10.44 26.59 -21.83
N LEU A 517 -10.58 25.36 -21.34
CA LEU A 517 -9.89 24.19 -21.88
C LEU A 517 -10.29 23.94 -23.34
N ASP A 518 -11.59 23.99 -23.65
CA ASP A 518 -12.12 23.86 -25.03
C ASP A 518 -11.61 24.97 -25.98
N ILE A 519 -11.40 26.20 -25.49
CA ILE A 519 -10.72 27.24 -26.27
C ILE A 519 -9.27 26.85 -26.56
N VAL A 520 -8.51 26.45 -25.54
CA VAL A 520 -7.08 26.09 -25.68
C VAL A 520 -6.90 24.85 -26.56
N GLU A 521 -7.79 23.85 -26.45
CA GLU A 521 -7.80 22.65 -27.30
C GLU A 521 -8.04 23.03 -28.77
N ARG A 522 -8.98 23.94 -29.03
CA ARG A 522 -9.25 24.46 -30.38
C ARG A 522 -8.07 25.28 -30.94
N GLU A 523 -7.43 26.12 -30.12
CA GLU A 523 -6.22 26.86 -30.51
C GLU A 523 -5.05 25.92 -30.82
N ALA A 524 -4.85 24.88 -30.00
CA ALA A 524 -3.83 23.85 -30.20
C ALA A 524 -4.08 23.01 -31.46
N ALA A 525 -5.33 22.65 -31.74
CA ALA A 525 -5.71 21.94 -32.97
C ALA A 525 -5.40 22.76 -34.22
N VAL A 526 -5.80 24.05 -34.25
CA VAL A 526 -5.50 24.98 -35.35
C VAL A 526 -3.99 25.20 -35.52
N PHE A 527 -3.23 25.27 -34.42
CA PHE A 527 -1.77 25.36 -34.48
C PHE A 527 -1.14 24.07 -35.06
N SER A 528 -1.65 22.90 -34.65
CA SER A 528 -1.20 21.60 -35.15
C SER A 528 -1.44 21.47 -36.65
N GLU A 529 -2.67 21.69 -37.13
CA GLU A 529 -3.03 21.67 -38.55
C GLU A 529 -2.18 22.67 -39.36
N GLY A 530 -2.01 23.90 -38.85
CA GLY A 530 -1.18 24.92 -39.49
C GLY A 530 0.33 24.61 -39.48
N SER A 531 0.80 23.73 -38.59
CA SER A 531 2.18 23.22 -38.60
C SER A 531 2.36 22.05 -39.56
N GLU A 532 1.35 21.17 -39.67
CA GLU A 532 1.34 20.04 -40.59
C GLU A 532 1.29 20.51 -42.05
N GLN A 533 0.48 21.53 -42.36
CA GLN A 533 0.44 22.15 -43.69
C GLN A 533 1.80 22.72 -44.10
N LYS A 534 2.48 23.45 -43.21
CA LYS A 534 3.83 23.98 -43.48
C LYS A 534 4.87 22.90 -43.67
N LEU A 535 4.75 21.78 -42.96
CA LEU A 535 5.63 20.62 -43.16
C LEU A 535 5.39 19.97 -44.53
N GLN A 536 4.13 19.83 -44.96
CA GLN A 536 3.79 19.33 -46.29
C GLN A 536 4.31 20.27 -47.40
N GLU A 537 4.14 21.59 -47.26
CA GLU A 537 4.69 22.60 -48.16
C GLU A 537 6.23 22.49 -48.26
N ALA A 538 6.92 22.33 -47.14
CA ALA A 538 8.37 22.17 -47.11
C ALA A 538 8.86 20.85 -47.75
N ILE A 539 8.12 19.75 -47.58
CA ILE A 539 8.43 18.46 -48.23
C ILE A 539 8.28 18.58 -49.76
N ILE A 540 7.21 19.21 -50.23
CA ILE A 540 7.00 19.44 -51.68
C ILE A 540 8.13 20.28 -52.26
N GLN A 541 8.54 21.36 -51.57
CA GLN A 541 9.65 22.21 -51.98
C GLN A 541 10.99 21.45 -52.06
N ASP A 542 11.29 20.59 -51.07
CA ASP A 542 12.50 19.76 -51.04
C ASP A 542 12.50 18.68 -52.14
N GLU A 543 11.34 18.07 -52.43
CA GLU A 543 11.17 17.16 -53.57
C GLU A 543 11.37 17.88 -54.92
N GLU A 544 10.83 19.09 -55.10
CA GLU A 544 11.03 19.90 -56.31
C GLU A 544 12.51 20.30 -56.49
N GLU A 545 13.18 20.77 -55.44
CA GLU A 545 14.61 21.12 -55.46
C GLU A 545 15.50 19.90 -55.74
N THR A 546 15.21 18.77 -55.09
CA THR A 546 15.89 17.49 -55.36
C THR A 546 15.67 17.04 -56.81
N GLN A 547 14.47 17.20 -57.35
CA GLN A 547 14.17 16.85 -58.73
C GLN A 547 14.88 17.76 -59.74
N MET A 548 14.98 19.07 -59.47
CA MET A 548 15.78 19.98 -60.29
C MET A 548 17.27 19.62 -60.27
N CYS A 549 17.85 19.39 -59.09
CA CYS A 549 19.25 18.99 -58.96
C CYS A 549 19.55 17.66 -59.67
N ALA A 550 18.63 16.69 -59.60
CA ALA A 550 18.72 15.45 -60.37
C ALA A 550 18.67 15.70 -61.90
N GLN A 551 17.81 16.60 -62.38
CA GLN A 551 17.76 16.97 -63.80
C GLN A 551 19.06 17.65 -64.29
N GLU A 552 19.64 18.55 -63.48
CA GLU A 552 20.94 19.17 -63.77
C GLU A 552 22.06 18.13 -63.84
N LEU A 553 22.11 17.18 -62.90
CA LEU A 553 23.03 16.05 -62.93
C LEU A 553 22.86 15.18 -64.19
N PHE A 554 21.63 14.89 -64.61
CA PHE A 554 21.40 14.14 -65.86
C PHE A 554 21.88 14.90 -67.09
N GLN A 555 21.63 16.22 -67.17
CA GLN A 555 22.15 17.06 -68.26
C GLN A 555 23.68 17.09 -68.29
N LEU A 556 24.33 17.17 -67.12
CA LEU A 556 25.78 17.11 -67.00
C LEU A 556 26.32 15.76 -67.47
N VAL A 557 25.75 14.65 -67.02
CA VAL A 557 26.15 13.28 -67.41
C VAL A 557 25.97 13.03 -68.92
N ASP A 558 24.90 13.53 -69.52
CA ASP A 558 24.67 13.47 -70.98
C ASP A 558 25.72 14.31 -71.73
N SER A 559 26.06 15.52 -71.26
CA SER A 559 27.12 16.34 -71.86
C SER A 559 28.50 15.68 -71.79
N VAL A 560 28.83 15.04 -70.66
CA VAL A 560 30.07 14.28 -70.46
C VAL A 560 30.11 13.03 -71.34
N SER A 561 28.97 12.34 -71.50
CA SER A 561 28.87 11.17 -72.39
C SER A 561 29.09 11.57 -73.86
N LYS A 562 28.45 12.65 -74.33
CA LYS A 562 28.66 13.21 -75.67
C LYS A 562 30.12 13.61 -75.91
N TYR A 563 30.76 14.24 -74.93
CA TYR A 563 32.20 14.56 -75.01
C TYR A 563 33.08 13.31 -75.06
N LYS A 564 32.75 12.28 -74.27
CA LYS A 564 33.46 10.99 -74.27
C LYS A 564 33.33 10.26 -75.61
N GLU A 565 32.14 10.24 -76.21
CA GLU A 565 31.91 9.68 -77.54
C GLU A 565 32.69 10.44 -78.62
N TYR A 566 32.64 11.78 -78.61
CA TYR A 566 33.44 12.61 -79.51
C TYR A 566 34.95 12.32 -79.40
N MET A 567 35.48 12.24 -78.16
CA MET A 567 36.88 11.89 -77.92
C MET A 567 37.22 10.47 -78.38
N ALA A 568 36.34 9.50 -78.16
CA ALA A 568 36.52 8.12 -78.63
C ALA A 568 36.55 8.06 -80.18
N SER A 569 35.64 8.77 -80.85
CA SER A 569 35.65 8.90 -82.31
C SER A 569 36.93 9.57 -82.82
N LYS A 570 37.40 10.64 -82.18
CA LYS A 570 38.64 11.32 -82.56
C LYS A 570 39.88 10.44 -82.38
N ILE A 571 39.94 9.66 -81.30
CA ILE A 571 41.00 8.65 -81.08
C ILE A 571 40.95 7.57 -82.17
N LEU A 572 39.76 7.13 -82.58
CA LEU A 572 39.59 6.11 -83.62
C LEU A 572 40.01 6.64 -85.00
N GLU A 573 39.67 7.88 -85.34
CA GLU A 573 40.13 8.61 -86.53
C GLU A 573 41.67 8.73 -86.55
N MET A 574 42.28 9.17 -85.44
CA MET A 574 43.74 9.23 -85.30
C MET A 574 44.41 7.86 -85.45
N LYS A 575 43.78 6.81 -84.91
CA LYS A 575 44.27 5.44 -85.03
C LYS A 575 44.15 4.90 -86.46
N SER A 576 43.10 5.28 -87.19
CA SER A 576 42.94 5.01 -88.63
C SER A 576 44.05 5.66 -89.44
N ALA A 577 44.29 6.96 -89.26
CA ALA A 577 45.36 7.68 -89.94
C ALA A 577 46.76 7.13 -89.59
N LEU A 578 46.97 6.67 -88.35
CA LEU A 578 48.19 5.97 -87.95
C LEU A 578 48.33 4.61 -88.66
N SER A 579 47.23 3.85 -88.82
CA SER A 579 47.25 2.60 -89.58
C SER A 579 47.52 2.82 -91.07
N GLU A 580 46.89 3.81 -91.72
CA GLU A 580 47.15 4.17 -93.12
C GLU A 580 48.60 4.62 -93.35
N THR A 581 49.17 5.42 -92.44
CA THR A 581 50.58 5.83 -92.54
C THR A 581 51.53 4.66 -92.31
N VAL A 582 51.21 3.73 -91.41
CA VAL A 582 51.97 2.47 -91.23
C VAL A 582 51.87 1.56 -92.46
N GLU A 583 50.70 1.44 -93.09
CA GLU A 583 50.54 0.70 -94.35
C GLU A 583 51.33 1.36 -95.49
N SER A 584 51.23 2.68 -95.65
CA SER A 584 52.01 3.45 -96.63
C SER A 584 53.52 3.26 -96.47
N VAL A 585 54.03 3.32 -95.23
CA VAL A 585 55.44 3.03 -94.92
C VAL A 585 55.79 1.56 -95.20
N SER A 586 54.89 0.61 -94.89
CA SER A 586 55.09 -0.82 -95.18
C SER A 586 55.15 -1.09 -96.69
N ASP A 587 54.29 -0.47 -97.49
CA ASP A 587 54.24 -0.65 -98.93
C ASP A 587 55.39 0.06 -99.64
N MET A 588 55.86 1.21 -99.14
CA MET A 588 57.15 1.78 -99.55
C MET A 588 58.31 0.80 -99.28
N TYR A 589 58.30 0.12 -98.14
CA TYR A 589 59.34 -0.86 -97.79
C TYR A 589 59.27 -2.12 -98.67
N LYS A 590 58.06 -2.64 -98.96
CA LYS A 590 57.85 -3.75 -99.92
C LYS A 590 58.23 -3.35 -101.34
N GLY A 591 57.95 -2.11 -101.76
CA GLY A 591 58.36 -1.58 -103.06
C GLY A 591 59.89 -1.52 -103.20
N SER A 592 60.57 -1.06 -102.15
CA SER A 592 62.04 -1.09 -102.05
C SER A 592 62.61 -2.52 -102.16
N LEU A 593 61.97 -3.50 -101.50
CA LEU A 593 62.35 -4.91 -101.58
C LEU A 593 62.11 -5.53 -102.97
N ARG A 594 61.02 -5.16 -103.65
CA ARG A 594 60.72 -5.66 -105.01
C ARG A 594 61.68 -5.08 -106.06
N ALA A 595 62.09 -3.82 -105.89
CA ALA A 595 63.09 -3.17 -106.74
C ALA A 595 64.50 -3.82 -106.69
N GLN A 596 64.76 -4.76 -105.76
CA GLN A 596 66.00 -5.54 -105.72
C GLN A 596 65.95 -6.87 -106.49
N PHE A 597 64.78 -7.30 -106.98
CA PHE A 597 64.62 -8.60 -107.67
C PHE A 597 64.38 -8.51 -109.18
N ASP A 598 63.93 -7.37 -109.72
CA ASP A 598 63.64 -7.21 -111.17
C ASP A 598 64.87 -6.79 -112.01
N THR A 599 66.10 -6.90 -111.46
CA THR A 599 67.36 -6.54 -112.15
C THR A 599 67.95 -7.68 -113.02
N ILE A 600 67.15 -8.69 -113.41
CA ILE A 600 67.60 -9.81 -114.28
C ILE A 600 66.50 -10.23 -115.27
N SER A 601 66.35 -9.50 -116.39
CA SER A 601 66.02 -10.00 -117.74
C SER A 601 66.20 -8.91 -118.79
#